data_AF-A0A2M8Q694-F1
#
_entry.id   AF-A0A2M8Q694-F1
#
_cell.length_a   1.000
_cell.length_b   1.000
_cell.length_c   1.000
_cell.angle_alpha   90.00
_cell.angle_beta   90.00
_cell.angle_gamma   90.00
#
_symmetry.space_group_name_H-M   'P 1'
#
loop_
_entity.id
_entity.type
_entity.pdbx_description
1 polymer ?
#
loop_
_entity_poly.entity_id
_entity_poly.type
_entity_poly.pdbx_seq_one_letter_code
_entity_poly.pdbx_strand_id
1 'polypeptide(L)'
;IALTRGRKRPEQVHIVRSAPDTTRFRPVEPDPALREGRRYLVAYVGVMGKQEGIDLLLDAVRVITHEHGREDILFVLIGSGPERPHMEEYAKRIGVAPHVRFTGRI
;
A
#
# COMPACT_ATOMS: atom_id res chain seq x y z
N ILE A 1 -9.17 -13.64 -21.15
CA ILE A 1 -8.44 -13.10 -22.33
C ILE A 1 -7.96 -14.22 -23.25
N ALA A 2 -7.12 -15.17 -22.79
CA ALA A 2 -6.55 -16.23 -23.64
C ALA A 2 -7.59 -17.17 -24.28
N LEU A 3 -8.60 -17.63 -23.54
CA LEU A 3 -9.64 -18.53 -24.05
C LEU A 3 -10.62 -17.83 -24.99
N THR A 4 -11.04 -16.60 -24.65
CA THR A 4 -12.08 -15.87 -25.40
C THR A 4 -11.47 -15.07 -26.55
N ARG A 5 -10.88 -13.91 -26.25
CA ARG A 5 -10.27 -13.03 -27.26
C ARG A 5 -9.10 -13.71 -27.99
N GLY A 6 -8.32 -14.51 -27.26
CA GLY A 6 -7.17 -15.25 -27.80
C GLY A 6 -7.51 -16.61 -28.43
N ARG A 7 -8.75 -17.10 -28.30
CA ARG A 7 -9.25 -18.37 -28.85
C ARG A 7 -8.33 -19.59 -28.62
N LYS A 8 -7.57 -19.61 -27.51
CA LYS A 8 -6.74 -20.76 -27.14
C LYS A 8 -7.62 -21.87 -26.59
N ARG A 9 -7.27 -23.12 -26.91
CA ARG A 9 -7.94 -24.28 -26.30
C ARG A 9 -7.55 -24.37 -24.82
N PRO A 10 -8.44 -24.78 -23.91
CA PRO A 10 -8.16 -24.86 -22.48
C PRO A 10 -6.87 -25.62 -22.14
N GLU A 11 -6.60 -26.72 -22.84
CA GLU A 11 -5.39 -27.55 -22.67
C GLU A 11 -4.09 -26.86 -23.08
N GLN A 12 -4.16 -25.70 -23.75
CA GLN A 12 -3.02 -24.86 -24.11
C GLN A 12 -2.83 -23.69 -23.13
N VAL A 13 -3.63 -23.62 -22.06
CA VAL A 13 -3.60 -22.52 -21.08
C VAL A 13 -3.22 -23.07 -19.71
N HIS A 14 -2.15 -22.51 -19.16
CA HIS A 14 -1.69 -22.80 -17.80
C HIS A 14 -1.68 -21.52 -16.97
N ILE A 15 -2.07 -21.63 -15.71
CA ILE A 15 -1.98 -20.53 -14.75
C ILE A 15 -0.61 -20.62 -14.07
N VAL A 16 0.23 -19.62 -14.32
CA VAL A 16 1.49 -19.43 -13.57
C VAL A 16 1.26 -18.30 -12.59
N ARG A 17 1.37 -18.58 -11.29
CA ARG A 17 1.25 -17.58 -10.23
C ARG A 17 2.61 -17.01 -9.91
N SER A 18 2.68 -15.69 -9.74
CA SER A 18 3.84 -15.05 -9.13
C SER A 18 3.83 -15.30 -7.62
N ALA A 19 5.01 -15.54 -7.06
CA ALA A 19 5.22 -15.68 -5.62
C ALA A 19 6.54 -15.00 -5.24
N PRO A 20 6.67 -14.49 -4.01
CA PRO A 20 7.94 -13.99 -3.53
C PRO A 20 8.96 -15.14 -3.44
N ASP A 21 10.22 -14.82 -3.71
CA ASP A 21 11.33 -15.74 -3.49
C ASP A 21 11.51 -15.97 -1.99
N THR A 22 11.23 -17.18 -1.51
CA THR A 22 11.26 -17.52 -0.08
C THR A 22 12.66 -17.53 0.52
N THR A 23 13.71 -17.52 -0.30
CA THR A 23 15.09 -17.34 0.20
C THR A 23 15.36 -15.89 0.60
N ARG A 24 14.60 -14.94 0.03
CA ARG A 24 14.69 -13.50 0.29
C ARG A 24 13.57 -12.99 1.19
N PHE A 25 12.36 -13.50 0.99
CA PHE A 25 11.15 -13.09 1.71
C PHE A 25 10.81 -14.13 2.76
N ARG A 26 11.40 -13.95 3.94
CA ARG A 26 11.19 -14.83 5.10
C ARG A 26 10.61 -14.02 6.26
N PRO A 27 9.83 -14.65 7.15
CA PRO A 27 9.44 -14.02 8.40
C PRO A 27 10.67 -13.55 9.18
N VAL A 28 10.53 -12.38 9.80
CA VAL A 28 11.53 -11.80 10.69
C VAL A 28 10.85 -11.38 11.99
N GLU A 29 11.62 -11.23 13.06
CA GLU A 29 11.11 -10.64 14.29
C GLU A 29 10.59 -9.23 14.02
N PRO A 30 9.39 -8.87 14.52
CA PRO A 30 8.88 -7.52 14.36
C PRO A 30 9.81 -6.50 15.01
N ASP A 31 10.04 -5.38 14.33
CA ASP A 31 10.68 -4.20 14.92
C ASP A 31 9.59 -3.24 15.46
N PRO A 32 9.42 -3.12 16.79
CA PRO A 32 8.42 -2.23 17.38
C PRO A 32 8.69 -0.75 17.09
N ALA A 33 9.95 -0.36 16.83
CA ALA A 33 10.31 1.03 16.59
C ALA A 33 9.67 1.58 15.32
N LEU A 34 9.42 0.72 14.31
CA LEU A 34 8.75 1.09 13.07
C LEU A 34 7.33 1.62 13.26
N ARG A 35 6.68 1.33 14.39
CA ARG A 35 5.32 1.82 14.68
C ARG A 35 5.30 3.22 15.29
N GLU A 36 6.44 3.83 15.58
CA GLU A 36 6.54 5.17 16.19
C GLU A 36 5.65 5.32 17.45
N GLY A 37 5.65 4.29 18.31
CA GLY A 37 4.83 4.26 19.53
C GLY A 37 3.35 3.95 19.31
N ARG A 38 2.91 3.70 18.06
CA ARG A 38 1.53 3.28 17.76
C ARG A 38 1.34 1.79 17.96
N ARG A 39 0.12 1.39 18.31
CA ARG A 39 -0.21 0.00 18.59
C ARG A 39 -0.15 -0.84 17.31
N TYR A 40 -0.64 -0.28 16.21
CA TYR A 40 -0.74 -0.94 14.91
C TYR A 40 0.01 -0.18 13.83
N LEU A 41 0.46 -0.91 12.80
CA LEU A 41 1.03 -0.37 11.59
C LEU A 41 0.37 -1.02 10.38
N VAL A 42 -0.06 -0.21 9.42
CA VAL A 42 -0.56 -0.64 8.12
C VAL A 42 0.46 -0.20 7.07
N ALA A 43 0.94 -1.13 6.25
CA ALA A 43 1.91 -0.83 5.21
C ALA A 43 1.28 -0.98 3.81
N TYR A 44 1.52 0.02 2.97
CA TYR A 44 1.38 -0.08 1.52
C TYR A 44 2.79 -0.15 0.91
N VAL A 45 3.00 -1.04 -0.05
CA VAL A 45 4.26 -1.14 -0.81
C VAL A 45 3.93 -1.20 -2.29
N GLY A 46 4.36 -0.20 -3.05
CA GLY A 46 4.08 -0.17 -4.48
C GLY A 46 4.55 1.10 -5.17
N VAL A 47 4.30 1.19 -6.48
CA VAL A 47 4.49 2.45 -7.21
C VAL A 47 3.39 3.43 -6.78
N MET A 48 3.67 4.72 -6.80
CA MET A 48 2.67 5.78 -6.54
C MET A 48 2.33 6.48 -7.86
N GLY A 49 1.46 5.83 -8.63
CA GLY A 49 0.88 6.37 -9.86
C GLY A 49 -0.62 6.60 -9.73
N LYS A 50 -1.22 7.31 -10.68
CA LYS A 50 -2.66 7.63 -10.67
C LYS A 50 -3.58 6.40 -10.60
N GLN A 51 -3.12 5.26 -11.12
CA GLN A 51 -3.91 4.04 -11.20
C GLN A 51 -3.91 3.23 -9.90
N GLU A 52 -3.06 3.58 -8.93
CA GLU A 52 -2.85 2.83 -7.70
C GLU A 52 -3.83 3.24 -6.58
N GLY A 53 -4.61 4.30 -6.78
CA GLY A 53 -5.68 4.70 -5.85
C GLY A 53 -5.18 5.15 -4.47
N ILE A 54 -3.99 5.76 -4.40
CA ILE A 54 -3.41 6.21 -3.11
C ILE A 54 -4.26 7.31 -2.46
N ASP A 55 -4.96 8.11 -3.25
CA ASP A 55 -5.98 9.05 -2.80
C ASP A 55 -7.11 8.33 -2.04
N LEU A 56 -7.63 7.23 -2.59
CA LEU A 56 -8.65 6.41 -1.92
C LEU A 56 -8.14 5.79 -0.62
N LEU A 57 -6.85 5.40 -0.59
CA LEU A 57 -6.22 4.93 0.64
C LEU A 57 -6.20 6.05 1.69
N LEU A 58 -5.79 7.27 1.33
CA LEU A 58 -5.77 8.41 2.23
C LEU A 58 -7.17 8.80 2.71
N ASP A 59 -8.19 8.67 1.86
CA ASP A 59 -9.59 8.86 2.27
C ASP A 59 -10.03 7.81 3.30
N ALA A 60 -9.62 6.55 3.12
CA ALA A 60 -9.87 5.50 4.10
C ALA A 60 -9.16 5.79 5.43
N VAL A 61 -7.93 6.32 5.39
CA VAL A 61 -7.23 6.78 6.60
C VAL A 61 -8.06 7.84 7.33
N ARG A 62 -8.60 8.83 6.60
CA ARG A 62 -9.46 9.88 7.20
C ARG A 62 -10.68 9.29 7.88
N VAL A 63 -11.37 8.34 7.26
CA VAL A 63 -12.52 7.65 7.87
C VAL A 63 -12.09 6.94 9.16
N ILE A 64 -10.98 6.20 9.12
CA ILE A 64 -10.47 5.44 10.27
C ILE A 64 -10.07 6.37 11.43
N THR A 65 -9.38 7.46 11.15
CA THR A 65 -8.85 8.34 12.19
C THR A 65 -9.89 9.33 12.69
N HIS A 66 -10.68 9.95 11.82
CA HIS A 66 -11.60 11.03 12.19
C HIS A 66 -13.01 10.53 12.51
N GLU A 67 -13.53 9.57 11.76
CA GLU A 67 -14.90 9.07 11.95
C GLU A 67 -14.94 7.93 12.99
N HIS A 68 -13.89 7.10 13.03
CA HIS A 68 -13.76 6.02 14.02
C HIS A 68 -12.80 6.32 15.18
N GLY A 69 -12.13 7.49 15.19
CA GLY A 69 -11.29 7.92 16.31
C GLY A 69 -10.02 7.08 16.55
N ARG A 70 -9.53 6.36 15.53
CA ARG A 70 -8.39 5.45 15.69
C ARG A 70 -7.05 6.16 15.52
N GLU A 71 -6.53 6.69 16.61
CA GLU A 71 -5.22 7.34 16.67
C GLU A 71 -4.05 6.39 16.97
N ASP A 72 -4.34 5.12 17.24
CA ASP A 72 -3.38 4.08 17.62
C ASP A 72 -2.77 3.33 16.41
N ILE A 73 -2.96 3.85 15.19
CA ILE A 73 -2.51 3.24 13.93
C ILE A 73 -1.58 4.19 13.19
N LEU A 74 -0.43 3.68 12.74
CA LEU A 74 0.47 4.33 11.79
C LEU A 74 0.27 3.74 10.39
N PHE A 75 0.10 4.59 9.37
CA PHE A 75 0.00 4.17 7.98
C PHE A 75 1.30 4.51 7.26
N VAL A 76 2.01 3.49 6.77
CA VAL A 76 3.32 3.65 6.11
C VAL A 76 3.18 3.32 4.63
N LEU A 77 3.39 4.31 3.78
CA LEU A 77 3.30 4.22 2.33
C LEU A 77 4.72 4.18 1.76
N ILE A 78 5.13 2.99 1.33
CA ILE A 78 6.46 2.65 0.84
C ILE A 78 6.44 2.63 -0.68
N GLY A 79 7.33 3.39 -1.29
CA GLY A 79 7.47 3.46 -2.73
C GLY A 79 7.64 4.88 -3.26
N SER A 80 7.71 4.97 -4.58
CA SER A 80 7.90 6.22 -5.30
C SER A 80 7.03 6.26 -6.54
N GLY A 81 6.90 7.45 -7.11
CA GLY A 81 6.16 7.65 -8.34
C GLY A 81 5.82 9.13 -8.54
N PRO A 82 5.36 9.49 -9.74
CA PRO A 82 5.08 10.88 -10.10
C PRO A 82 3.98 11.51 -9.23
N GLU A 83 3.06 10.71 -8.68
CA GLU A 83 1.96 11.22 -7.87
C GLU A 83 2.33 11.43 -6.39
N ARG A 84 3.51 10.99 -5.94
CA ARG A 84 3.89 11.07 -4.52
C ARG A 84 3.77 12.49 -3.95
N PRO A 85 4.31 13.55 -4.57
CA PRO A 85 4.18 14.90 -4.03
C PRO A 85 2.72 15.35 -3.91
N HIS A 86 1.87 14.94 -4.86
CA HIS A 86 0.45 15.23 -4.83
C HIS A 86 -0.26 14.52 -3.67
N MET A 87 0.10 13.25 -3.40
CA MET A 87 -0.45 12.48 -2.28
C MET A 87 -0.01 13.01 -0.91
N GLU A 88 1.25 13.46 -0.78
CA GLU A 88 1.73 14.10 0.44
C GLU A 88 0.97 15.40 0.73
N GLU A 89 0.73 16.21 -0.31
CA GLU A 89 -0.08 17.43 -0.17
C GLU A 89 -1.54 17.10 0.10
N TYR A 90 -2.09 16.06 -0.53
CA TYR A 90 -3.45 15.61 -0.27
C TYR A 90 -3.64 15.18 1.18
N ALA A 91 -2.70 14.40 1.72
CA ALA A 91 -2.72 13.95 3.11
C ALA A 91 -2.73 15.13 4.09
N LYS A 92 -1.99 16.21 3.80
CA LYS A 92 -2.05 17.45 4.60
C LYS A 92 -3.40 18.13 4.47
N ARG A 93 -3.90 18.29 3.24
CA ARG A 93 -5.18 18.94 2.93
C ARG A 93 -6.36 18.30 3.65
N ILE A 94 -6.40 16.98 3.74
CA ILE A 94 -7.47 16.25 4.42
C ILE A 94 -7.19 15.98 5.91
N GLY A 95 -6.07 16.48 6.44
CA GLY A 95 -5.75 16.41 7.87
C GLY A 95 -5.31 15.03 8.37
N VAL A 96 -4.83 14.13 7.50
CA VAL A 96 -4.36 12.79 7.89
C VAL A 96 -2.83 12.67 7.96
N ALA A 97 -2.09 13.70 7.54
CA ALA A 97 -0.62 13.71 7.56
C ALA A 97 0.03 13.24 8.88
N PRO A 98 -0.50 13.54 10.09
CA PRO A 98 0.07 13.03 11.34
C PRO A 98 0.09 11.50 11.44
N HIS A 99 -0.88 10.82 10.80
CA HIS A 99 -1.05 9.37 10.84
C HIS A 99 -0.35 8.63 9.69
N VAL A 100 0.23 9.36 8.73
CA VAL A 100 0.79 8.79 7.49
C VAL A 100 2.30 9.06 7.40
N ARG A 101 3.06 8.09 6.90
CA ARG A 101 4.49 8.22 6.58
C ARG A 101 4.75 7.81 5.14
N PHE A 102 5.39 8.69 4.38
CA PHE A 102 5.88 8.38 3.04
C PHE A 102 7.38 8.14 3.11
N THR A 103 7.83 6.90 2.94
CA THR A 103 9.25 6.54 3.11
C THR A 103 10.07 6.72 1.85
N GLY A 104 9.41 6.80 0.68
CA GLY A 104 10.09 6.66 -0.59
C GLY A 104 10.41 5.21 -0.93
N ARG A 105 11.23 5.04 -1.99
CA ARG A 105 11.70 3.73 -2.41
C ARG A 105 12.81 3.25 -1.48
N ILE A 106 12.65 2.04 -0.97
CA ILE A 106 13.64 1.28 -0.19
C ILE A 106 14.24 0.15 -1.04
#